data_AF-A0A9E5D0Y2-F1
#
_entry.id   AF-A0A9E5D0Y2-F1
#
_cell.length_a   1.000
_cell.length_b   1.000
_cell.length_c   1.000
_cell.angle_alpha   90.00
_cell.angle_beta   90.00
_cell.angle_gamma   90.00
#
_symmetry.space_group_name_H-M   'P 1'
#
loop_
_entity.id
_entity.type
_entity.pdbx_description
1 polymer ?
#
loop_
_entity_poly.entity_id
_entity_poly.type
_entity_poly.pdbx_seq_one_letter_code
_entity_poly.pdbx_strand_id
1 'polypeptide(L)'
;ARDGGLLITNYGRGTYLYSGYSFYRQLPAGVRGAFQLFANLLAIPAARVLERVKFLKSVALFSFMSDEQLQGVARIMTERWEADGAYLCHQGDEGNDMYIIVEGQVEIIDESGREDQVILTEQAGACIGELAALEIIPRVAAMRTKGEVRLLVLQGSHFRSLIHENPDMSQRVIQMLVRKLADATLAEEPVSEPAGAEQPVAEHPGGEKRAK
;
A
#
# COMPACT_ATOMS: atom_id res chain seq x y z
N ALA A 1 -18.14 -4.79 -47.34
CA ALA A 1 -18.28 -4.12 -46.03
C ALA A 1 -18.55 -5.19 -44.96
N ARG A 2 -17.47 -5.83 -44.49
CA ARG A 2 -17.42 -6.76 -43.36
C ARG A 2 -16.52 -6.09 -42.32
N ASP A 3 -16.72 -6.41 -41.05
CA ASP A 3 -16.00 -5.88 -39.87
C ASP A 3 -16.67 -4.68 -39.19
N GLY A 4 -17.73 -5.00 -38.43
CA GLY A 4 -18.38 -4.09 -37.52
C GLY A 4 -17.56 -3.86 -36.25
N GLY A 5 -17.06 -2.63 -36.09
CA GLY A 5 -17.55 -1.70 -35.06
C GLY A 5 -17.05 -1.81 -33.63
N LEU A 6 -16.16 -2.75 -33.27
CA LEU A 6 -15.53 -2.76 -31.94
C LEU A 6 -14.10 -2.21 -32.04
N LEU A 7 -13.94 -0.91 -31.78
CA LEU A 7 -12.64 -0.29 -31.58
C LEU A 7 -12.28 -0.39 -30.10
N ILE A 8 -11.35 -1.29 -29.79
CA ILE A 8 -10.70 -1.38 -28.49
C ILE A 8 -9.40 -0.59 -28.63
N THR A 9 -9.22 0.46 -27.82
CA THR A 9 -7.92 1.13 -27.69
C THR A 9 -7.50 1.13 -26.23
N ASN A 10 -6.24 0.80 -26.00
CA ASN A 10 -5.59 1.06 -24.72
C ASN A 10 -5.20 2.54 -24.74
N TYR A 11 -5.74 3.34 -23.83
CA TYR A 11 -5.38 4.75 -23.70
C TYR A 11 -5.08 5.05 -22.23
N GLY A 12 -3.82 5.37 -21.93
CA GLY A 12 -3.37 5.59 -20.54
C GLY A 12 -3.52 4.35 -19.65
N ARG A 13 -3.92 4.54 -18.39
CA ARG A 13 -4.04 3.49 -17.35
C ARG A 13 -5.37 2.71 -17.40
N GLY A 14 -6.06 2.63 -18.56
CA GLY A 14 -7.36 1.96 -18.64
C GLY A 14 -7.80 1.53 -20.05
N THR A 15 -8.77 0.62 -20.08
CA THR A 15 -9.41 0.13 -21.30
C THR A 15 -10.66 0.96 -21.60
N TYR A 16 -10.67 1.68 -22.72
CA TYR A 16 -11.82 2.46 -23.16
C TYR A 16 -12.53 1.72 -24.29
N LEU A 17 -13.80 1.37 -24.05
CA LEU A 17 -14.64 0.71 -25.05
C LEU A 17 -15.42 1.75 -25.84
N TYR A 18 -15.06 1.97 -27.11
CA TYR A 18 -15.87 2.80 -28.00
C TYR A 18 -17.09 2.00 -28.47
N SER A 19 -18.19 2.13 -27.72
CA SER A 19 -19.50 1.63 -28.13
C SER A 19 -20.09 2.56 -29.20
N GLY A 20 -19.72 2.33 -30.45
CA GLY A 20 -20.36 3.02 -31.58
C GLY A 20 -21.85 2.69 -31.72
N TYR A 21 -22.53 3.43 -32.60
CA TYR A 21 -23.93 3.31 -33.06
C TYR A 21 -24.43 1.85 -33.36
N SER A 22 -23.53 0.85 -33.37
CA SER A 22 -23.82 -0.57 -33.54
C SER A 22 -24.68 -1.19 -32.43
N PHE A 23 -24.54 -0.86 -31.14
CA PHE A 23 -25.38 -1.50 -30.11
C PHE A 23 -26.86 -1.16 -30.29
N TYR A 24 -27.19 0.08 -30.66
CA TYR A 24 -28.56 0.50 -30.94
C TYR A 24 -29.21 -0.25 -32.11
N ARG A 25 -28.42 -0.79 -33.05
CA ARG A 25 -28.93 -1.61 -34.15
C ARG A 25 -28.90 -3.11 -33.83
N GLN A 26 -27.83 -3.56 -33.20
CA GLN A 26 -27.56 -4.99 -33.02
C GLN A 26 -28.35 -5.60 -31.86
N LEU A 27 -28.63 -4.83 -30.80
CA LEU A 27 -29.46 -5.31 -29.69
C LEU A 27 -30.93 -5.53 -30.12
N PRO A 28 -31.64 -4.58 -30.77
CA PRO A 28 -32.99 -4.84 -31.27
C PRO A 28 -33.05 -5.94 -32.33
N ALA A 29 -31.97 -6.13 -33.10
CA ALA A 29 -31.87 -7.19 -34.10
C ALA A 29 -31.55 -8.59 -33.54
N GLY A 30 -31.44 -8.76 -32.21
CA GLY A 30 -31.24 -10.09 -31.60
C GLY A 30 -29.83 -10.67 -31.79
N VAL A 31 -28.83 -9.85 -32.14
CA VAL A 31 -27.48 -10.34 -32.43
C VAL A 31 -26.81 -10.84 -31.14
N ARG A 32 -26.65 -12.16 -31.01
CA ARG A 32 -26.11 -12.81 -29.81
C ARG A 32 -24.81 -12.19 -29.27
N GLY A 33 -23.85 -11.87 -30.16
CA GLY A 33 -22.57 -11.28 -29.76
C GLY A 33 -22.72 -9.89 -29.11
N ALA A 34 -23.67 -9.08 -29.58
CA ALA A 34 -23.94 -7.76 -29.00
C ALA A 34 -24.51 -7.87 -27.57
N PHE A 35 -25.44 -8.80 -27.35
CA PHE A 35 -25.96 -9.10 -26.01
C PHE A 35 -24.90 -9.64 -25.07
N GLN A 36 -24.01 -10.52 -25.55
CA GLN A 36 -22.91 -11.07 -24.75
C GLN A 36 -21.92 -9.97 -24.32
N LEU A 37 -21.51 -9.09 -25.25
CA LEU A 37 -20.63 -7.97 -24.92
C LEU A 37 -21.30 -6.98 -23.95
N PHE A 38 -22.58 -6.67 -24.17
CA PHE A 38 -23.34 -5.78 -23.29
C PHE A 38 -23.50 -6.36 -21.88
N ALA A 39 -23.84 -7.65 -21.76
CA ALA A 39 -23.92 -8.35 -20.48
C ALA A 39 -22.55 -8.38 -19.77
N ASN A 40 -21.47 -8.64 -20.50
CA ASN A 40 -20.11 -8.60 -19.96
C ASN A 40 -19.76 -7.20 -19.43
N LEU A 41 -20.11 -6.13 -20.16
CA LEU A 41 -19.90 -4.75 -19.75
C LEU A 41 -20.66 -4.42 -18.45
N LEU A 42 -21.92 -4.86 -18.35
CA LEU A 42 -22.71 -4.71 -17.12
C LEU A 42 -22.14 -5.51 -15.94
N ALA A 43 -21.48 -6.64 -16.22
CA ALA A 43 -20.90 -7.50 -15.19
C ALA A 43 -19.54 -7.00 -14.66
N ILE A 44 -18.86 -6.06 -15.33
CA ILE A 44 -17.52 -5.58 -14.94
C ILE A 44 -17.45 -5.13 -13.47
N PRO A 45 -18.39 -4.30 -12.95
CA PRO A 45 -18.32 -3.87 -11.55
C PRO A 45 -18.41 -5.04 -10.56
N ALA A 46 -19.31 -6.01 -10.82
CA ALA A 46 -19.45 -7.18 -9.97
C ALA A 46 -18.22 -8.09 -10.04
N ALA A 47 -17.64 -8.28 -11.22
CA ALA A 47 -16.42 -9.05 -11.41
C ALA A 47 -15.24 -8.44 -10.65
N ARG A 48 -15.08 -7.11 -10.67
CA ARG A 48 -14.05 -6.40 -9.89
C ARG A 48 -14.22 -6.59 -8.39
N VAL A 49 -15.46 -6.51 -7.88
CA VAL A 49 -15.72 -6.78 -6.45
C VAL A 49 -15.32 -8.21 -6.10
N LEU A 50 -15.66 -9.20 -6.91
CA LEU A 50 -15.28 -10.59 -6.66
C LEU A 50 -13.77 -10.82 -6.73
N GLU A 51 -13.06 -10.17 -7.65
CA GLU A 51 -11.59 -10.19 -7.71
C GLU A 51 -10.99 -9.63 -6.41
N ARG A 52 -11.46 -8.47 -5.96
CA ARG A 52 -11.02 -7.85 -4.69
C ARG A 52 -11.29 -8.76 -3.50
N VAL A 53 -12.48 -9.37 -3.42
CA VAL A 53 -12.82 -10.31 -2.34
C VAL A 53 -11.83 -11.48 -2.30
N LYS A 54 -11.52 -12.08 -3.45
CA LYS A 54 -10.53 -13.17 -3.53
C LYS A 54 -9.16 -12.73 -3.04
N PHE A 55 -8.72 -11.54 -3.42
CA PHE A 55 -7.44 -10.99 -2.98
C PHE A 55 -7.43 -10.64 -1.48
N LEU A 56 -8.48 -10.00 -0.96
CA LEU A 56 -8.58 -9.64 0.45
C LEU A 56 -8.53 -10.86 1.38
N LYS A 57 -8.98 -12.04 0.92
CA LYS A 57 -8.82 -13.28 1.68
C LYS A 57 -7.36 -13.67 1.94
N SER A 58 -6.42 -13.30 1.05
CA SER A 58 -4.99 -13.55 1.28
C SER A 58 -4.31 -12.46 2.12
N VAL A 59 -4.98 -11.33 2.35
CA VAL A 59 -4.45 -10.25 3.19
C VAL A 59 -4.71 -10.60 4.65
N ALA A 60 -3.64 -10.73 5.45
CA ALA A 60 -3.73 -11.17 6.85
C ALA A 60 -4.70 -10.34 7.71
N LEU A 61 -4.85 -9.05 7.38
CA LEU A 61 -5.77 -8.14 8.06
C LEU A 61 -7.25 -8.52 7.84
N PHE A 62 -7.61 -9.08 6.69
CA PHE A 62 -9.00 -9.36 6.32
C PHE A 62 -9.31 -10.87 6.21
N SER A 63 -8.31 -11.74 6.38
CA SER A 63 -8.41 -13.19 6.14
C SER A 63 -9.42 -13.92 7.04
N PHE A 64 -9.89 -13.28 8.11
CA PHE A 64 -10.88 -13.83 9.03
C PHE A 64 -12.33 -13.52 8.64
N MET A 65 -12.55 -12.57 7.71
CA MET A 65 -13.87 -12.12 7.31
C MET A 65 -14.53 -13.10 6.33
N SER A 66 -15.87 -13.22 6.41
CA SER A 66 -16.66 -13.99 5.44
C SER A 66 -16.71 -13.31 4.08
N ASP A 67 -17.06 -14.06 3.03
CA ASP A 67 -17.21 -13.53 1.67
C ASP A 67 -18.21 -12.37 1.60
N GLU A 68 -19.28 -12.43 2.40
CA GLU A 68 -20.29 -11.37 2.48
C GLU A 68 -19.71 -10.10 3.11
N GLN A 69 -18.98 -10.23 4.22
CA GLN A 69 -18.30 -9.09 4.86
C GLN A 69 -17.26 -8.48 3.92
N LEU A 70 -16.45 -9.32 3.26
CA LEU A 70 -15.45 -8.89 2.30
C LEU A 70 -16.07 -8.21 1.07
N GLN A 71 -17.26 -8.62 0.63
CA GLN A 71 -17.98 -7.90 -0.44
C GLN A 71 -18.36 -6.49 -0.01
N GLY A 72 -18.75 -6.29 1.25
CA GLY A 72 -18.99 -4.97 1.82
C GLY A 72 -17.74 -4.10 1.78
N VAL A 73 -16.62 -4.62 2.28
CA VAL A 73 -15.32 -3.92 2.27
C VAL A 73 -14.85 -3.63 0.84
N ALA A 74 -14.90 -4.62 -0.06
CA ALA A 74 -14.43 -4.48 -1.45
C ALA A 74 -15.19 -3.40 -2.26
N ARG A 75 -16.45 -3.12 -1.90
CA ARG A 75 -17.29 -2.09 -2.55
C ARG A 75 -16.91 -0.68 -2.16
N ILE A 76 -16.44 -0.46 -0.93
CA ILE A 76 -16.03 0.87 -0.43
C ILE A 76 -14.56 1.19 -0.72
N MET A 77 -13.83 0.25 -1.32
CA MET A 77 -12.45 0.45 -1.77
C MET A 77 -12.38 0.98 -3.20
N THR A 78 -11.38 1.80 -3.46
CA THR A 78 -11.02 2.24 -4.82
C THR A 78 -9.69 1.61 -5.25
N GLU A 79 -9.41 1.63 -6.56
CA GLU A 79 -8.13 1.15 -7.10
C GLU A 79 -7.28 2.33 -7.55
N ARG A 80 -5.98 2.22 -7.31
CA ARG A 80 -4.98 3.20 -7.74
C ARG A 80 -3.81 2.45 -8.35
N TRP A 81 -3.41 2.84 -9.55
CA TRP A 81 -2.20 2.36 -10.22
C TRP A 81 -1.17 3.45 -10.16
N GLU A 82 0.09 3.10 -9.94
CA GLU A 82 1.20 4.03 -9.97
C GLU A 82 2.40 3.47 -10.73
N ALA A 83 3.13 4.39 -11.36
CA ALA A 83 4.34 4.06 -12.14
C ALA A 83 5.55 3.95 -11.21
N ASP A 84 6.62 3.33 -11.69
CA ASP A 84 7.87 3.22 -10.94
C ASP A 84 8.39 4.58 -10.44
N GLY A 85 8.90 4.60 -9.21
CA GLY A 85 9.42 5.79 -8.55
C GLY A 85 8.39 6.84 -8.11
N ALA A 86 7.09 6.63 -8.31
CA ALA A 86 6.05 7.56 -7.86
C ALA A 86 5.93 7.59 -6.33
N TYR A 87 5.82 8.79 -5.76
CA TYR A 87 5.50 8.97 -4.35
C TYR A 87 3.98 8.89 -4.14
N LEU A 88 3.57 8.02 -3.22
CA LEU A 88 2.18 7.96 -2.74
C LEU A 88 1.89 9.11 -1.77
N CYS A 89 2.89 9.46 -0.96
CA CYS A 89 2.95 10.62 -0.07
C CYS A 89 4.40 10.87 0.37
N HIS A 90 4.67 12.06 0.88
CA HIS A 90 5.85 12.43 1.64
C HIS A 90 5.60 12.37 3.15
N GLN A 91 6.67 12.36 3.92
CA GLN A 91 6.58 12.41 5.38
C GLN A 91 6.03 13.78 5.82
N GLY A 92 5.11 13.77 6.77
CA GLY A 92 4.43 14.98 7.25
C GLY A 92 3.23 15.42 6.39
N ASP A 93 2.99 14.79 5.24
CA ASP A 93 1.79 15.07 4.44
C ASP A 93 0.50 14.80 5.25
N GLU A 94 -0.52 15.63 5.04
CA GLU A 94 -1.87 15.31 5.48
C GLU A 94 -2.43 14.19 4.61
N GLY A 95 -2.89 13.11 5.25
CA GLY A 95 -3.52 12.00 4.53
C GLY A 95 -3.94 10.90 5.48
N ASN A 96 -5.18 10.46 5.38
CA ASN A 96 -5.77 9.50 6.31
C ASN A 96 -6.25 8.21 5.63
N ASP A 97 -5.91 7.99 4.36
CA ASP A 97 -6.21 6.74 3.66
C ASP A 97 -5.14 5.69 3.96
N MET A 98 -5.55 4.42 3.99
CA MET A 98 -4.61 3.30 3.95
C MET A 98 -4.63 2.62 2.58
N TYR A 99 -3.53 1.96 2.26
CA TYR A 99 -3.37 1.23 1.01
C TYR A 99 -3.09 -0.24 1.29
N ILE A 100 -3.59 -1.12 0.44
CA ILE A 100 -3.17 -2.51 0.37
C ILE A 100 -2.50 -2.72 -0.97
N ILE A 101 -1.26 -3.22 -0.95
CA ILE A 101 -0.49 -3.49 -2.16
C ILE A 101 -1.06 -4.75 -2.80
N VAL A 102 -1.62 -4.64 -4.01
CA VAL A 102 -2.13 -5.78 -4.76
C VAL A 102 -1.05 -6.40 -5.63
N GLU A 103 -0.20 -5.55 -6.21
CA GLU A 103 0.90 -5.92 -7.10
C GLU A 103 2.00 -4.88 -6.98
N GLY A 104 3.26 -5.31 -7.15
CA GLY A 104 4.44 -4.47 -7.03
C GLY A 104 4.96 -4.34 -5.60
N GLN A 105 5.82 -3.34 -5.37
CA GLN A 105 6.48 -3.10 -4.09
C GLN A 105 6.45 -1.61 -3.74
N VAL A 106 6.46 -1.28 -2.46
CA VAL A 106 6.51 0.10 -1.96
C VAL A 106 7.60 0.22 -0.92
N GLU A 107 8.53 1.14 -1.14
CA GLU A 107 9.57 1.54 -0.18
C GLU A 107 8.97 2.52 0.83
N ILE A 108 9.18 2.24 2.12
CA ILE A 108 8.87 3.13 3.23
C ILE A 108 10.14 3.86 3.60
N ILE A 109 10.12 5.19 3.54
CA ILE A 109 11.30 6.05 3.59
C ILE A 109 11.17 7.03 4.75
N ASP A 110 12.20 7.09 5.59
CA ASP A 110 12.37 8.16 6.59
C ASP A 110 13.07 9.35 5.92
N GLU A 111 12.37 10.49 5.89
CA GLU A 111 12.87 11.77 5.36
C GLU A 111 13.26 12.73 6.51
N SER A 112 13.26 12.27 7.78
CA SER A 112 13.60 13.12 8.95
C SER A 112 15.09 13.33 9.17
N GLY A 113 15.93 12.48 8.58
CA GLY A 113 17.40 12.54 8.68
C GLY A 113 18.04 13.61 7.80
N ARG A 114 19.38 13.59 7.71
CA ARG A 114 20.10 14.42 6.71
C ARG A 114 19.97 13.87 5.29
N GLU A 115 19.75 12.56 5.19
CA GLU A 115 19.60 11.82 3.94
C GLU A 115 18.40 10.89 4.08
N ASP A 116 17.63 10.75 3.00
CA ASP A 116 16.49 9.85 2.93
C ASP A 116 16.94 8.40 3.13
N GLN A 117 16.33 7.70 4.08
CA GLN A 117 16.67 6.31 4.38
C GLN A 117 15.47 5.40 4.10
N VAL A 118 15.67 4.37 3.27
CA VAL A 118 14.67 3.31 3.10
C VAL A 118 14.67 2.45 4.37
N ILE A 119 13.59 2.51 5.15
CA ILE A 119 13.41 1.71 6.38
C ILE A 119 13.10 0.25 6.02
N LEU A 120 12.15 0.06 5.10
CA LEU A 120 11.70 -1.26 4.67
C LEU A 120 11.02 -1.20 3.30
N THR A 121 10.88 -2.35 2.64
CA THR A 121 10.16 -2.48 1.36
C THR A 121 9.02 -3.48 1.53
N GLU A 122 7.79 -2.99 1.39
CA GLU A 122 6.58 -3.79 1.46
C GLU A 122 6.22 -4.40 0.10
N GLN A 123 5.62 -5.58 0.13
CA GLN A 123 5.23 -6.34 -1.06
C GLN A 123 3.71 -6.54 -1.12
N ALA A 124 3.25 -7.17 -2.21
CA ALA A 124 1.86 -7.54 -2.37
C ALA A 124 1.29 -8.28 -1.14
N GLY A 125 0.12 -7.86 -0.67
CA GLY A 125 -0.55 -8.33 0.54
C GLY A 125 -0.31 -7.45 1.78
N ALA A 126 0.70 -6.58 1.75
CA ALA A 126 0.97 -5.66 2.84
C ALA A 126 -0.03 -4.49 2.90
N CYS A 127 -0.31 -4.04 4.12
CA CYS A 127 -1.07 -2.82 4.38
C CYS A 127 -0.09 -1.70 4.74
N ILE A 128 -0.25 -0.52 4.16
CA ILE A 128 0.61 0.66 4.38
C ILE A 128 -0.22 1.91 4.62
N GLY A 129 0.37 2.90 5.31
CA GLY A 129 -0.33 4.14 5.67
C GLY A 129 -1.40 3.96 6.76
N GLU A 130 -1.44 2.80 7.42
CA GLU A 130 -2.42 2.40 8.43
C GLU A 130 -2.36 3.27 9.69
N LEU A 131 -1.18 3.79 10.07
CA LEU A 131 -1.01 4.59 11.28
C LEU A 131 -1.75 5.93 11.17
N ALA A 132 -1.53 6.66 10.07
CA ALA A 132 -2.25 7.89 9.78
C ALA A 132 -3.76 7.64 9.55
N ALA A 133 -4.11 6.47 9.00
CA ALA A 133 -5.50 6.05 8.86
C ALA A 133 -6.16 5.65 10.20
N LEU A 134 -5.40 5.26 11.22
CA LEU A 134 -5.94 4.89 12.52
C LEU A 134 -6.08 6.10 13.44
N GLU A 135 -5.01 6.88 13.60
CA GLU A 135 -4.90 7.94 14.60
C GLU A 135 -5.11 9.36 14.03
N ILE A 136 -5.41 9.51 12.73
CA ILE A 136 -5.59 10.81 12.05
C ILE A 136 -4.41 11.76 12.38
N ILE A 137 -3.21 11.24 12.15
CA ILE A 137 -1.95 11.97 12.26
C ILE A 137 -1.36 12.21 10.87
N PRO A 138 -0.42 13.16 10.69
CA PRO A 138 0.35 13.27 9.46
C PRO A 138 1.06 11.96 9.10
N ARG A 139 1.42 11.79 7.83
CA ARG A 139 2.19 10.62 7.37
C ARG A 139 3.50 10.51 8.13
N VAL A 140 3.72 9.37 8.78
CA VAL A 140 4.90 9.13 9.62
C VAL A 140 6.17 8.84 8.82
N ALA A 141 6.03 8.49 7.55
CA ALA A 141 7.10 8.17 6.62
C ALA A 141 6.62 8.45 5.19
N ALA A 142 7.55 8.70 4.28
CA ALA A 142 7.27 8.74 2.86
C ALA A 142 7.07 7.34 2.28
N MET A 143 6.31 7.25 1.20
CA MET A 143 6.00 5.98 0.54
C MET A 143 6.26 6.11 -0.96
N ARG A 144 7.23 5.37 -1.49
CA ARG A 144 7.62 5.42 -2.90
C ARG A 144 7.47 4.06 -3.55
N THR A 145 6.85 4.00 -4.73
CA THR A 145 6.70 2.75 -5.48
C THR A 145 8.02 2.27 -6.07
N LYS A 146 8.21 0.96 -6.09
CA LYS A 146 9.33 0.27 -6.72
C LYS A 146 8.79 -0.70 -7.76
N GLY A 147 8.96 -0.34 -9.03
CA GLY A 147 8.24 -0.90 -10.17
C GLY A 147 6.81 -0.34 -10.31
N GLU A 148 6.06 -0.86 -11.27
CA GLU A 148 4.63 -0.56 -11.40
C GLU A 148 3.86 -1.18 -10.23
N VAL A 149 3.00 -0.38 -9.60
CA VAL A 149 2.27 -0.77 -8.38
C VAL A 149 0.78 -0.63 -8.60
N ARG A 150 0.02 -1.63 -8.14
CA ARG A 150 -1.44 -1.58 -8.03
C ARG A 150 -1.85 -1.63 -6.57
N LEU A 151 -2.69 -0.69 -6.16
CA LEU A 151 -3.15 -0.52 -4.78
C LEU A 151 -4.68 -0.62 -4.71
N LEU A 152 -5.18 -1.21 -3.63
CA LEU A 152 -6.51 -0.90 -3.13
C LEU A 152 -6.41 0.20 -2.08
N VAL A 153 -7.25 1.21 -2.19
CA VAL A 153 -7.34 2.33 -1.25
C VAL A 153 -8.57 2.14 -0.37
N LEU A 154 -8.38 2.22 0.94
CA LEU A 154 -9.47 2.28 1.92
C LEU A 154 -9.37 3.59 2.69
N GLN A 155 -10.45 4.36 2.66
CA GLN A 155 -10.51 5.61 3.40
C GLN A 155 -10.42 5.35 4.91
N GLY A 156 -9.67 6.20 5.62
CA GLY A 156 -9.48 6.01 7.05
C GLY A 156 -10.79 6.01 7.85
N SER A 157 -11.80 6.79 7.42
CA SER A 157 -13.11 6.80 8.07
C SER A 157 -13.75 5.42 8.05
N HIS A 158 -13.73 4.77 6.89
CA HIS A 158 -14.23 3.40 6.74
C HIS A 158 -13.38 2.38 7.49
N PHE A 159 -12.05 2.54 7.50
CA PHE A 159 -11.17 1.67 8.25
C PHE A 159 -11.46 1.71 9.76
N ARG A 160 -11.61 2.92 10.32
CA ARG A 160 -11.98 3.12 11.73
C ARG A 160 -13.37 2.57 12.04
N SER A 161 -14.34 2.74 11.15
CA SER A 161 -15.67 2.10 11.29
C SER A 161 -15.56 0.57 11.34
N LEU A 162 -14.78 -0.05 10.45
CA LEU A 162 -14.58 -1.51 10.45
C LEU A 162 -13.96 -2.01 11.76
N ILE A 163 -13.02 -1.26 12.34
CA ILE A 163 -12.41 -1.60 13.62
C ILE A 163 -13.44 -1.52 14.76
N HIS A 164 -14.23 -0.44 14.79
CA HIS A 164 -15.24 -0.21 15.82
C HIS A 164 -16.38 -1.23 15.77
N GLU A 165 -16.79 -1.62 14.56
CA GLU A 165 -17.91 -2.55 14.33
C GLU A 165 -17.50 -4.02 14.46
N ASN A 166 -16.20 -4.33 14.46
CA ASN A 166 -15.70 -5.70 14.44
C ASN A 166 -14.53 -5.92 15.43
N PRO A 167 -14.78 -6.55 16.59
CA PRO A 167 -13.74 -6.83 17.59
C PRO A 167 -12.57 -7.67 17.06
N ASP A 168 -12.83 -8.62 16.16
CA ASP A 168 -11.77 -9.45 15.56
C ASP A 168 -10.86 -8.58 14.67
N MET A 169 -11.42 -7.57 14.00
CA MET A 169 -10.63 -6.60 13.23
C MET A 169 -9.65 -5.84 14.13
N SER A 170 -10.10 -5.40 15.31
CA SER A 170 -9.25 -4.71 16.28
C SER A 170 -8.06 -5.59 16.68
N GLN A 171 -8.30 -6.88 16.95
CA GLN A 171 -7.22 -7.82 17.27
C GLN A 171 -6.24 -8.00 16.09
N ARG A 172 -6.73 -8.06 14.85
CA ARG A 172 -5.87 -8.15 13.66
C ARG A 172 -5.01 -6.91 13.45
N VAL A 173 -5.56 -5.72 13.69
CA VAL A 173 -4.79 -4.47 13.62
C VAL A 173 -3.67 -4.48 14.66
N ILE A 174 -3.97 -4.85 15.91
CA ILE A 174 -2.95 -4.96 16.97
C ILE A 174 -1.84 -5.94 16.56
N GLN A 175 -2.20 -7.14 16.10
CA GLN A 175 -1.23 -8.15 15.64
C GLN A 175 -0.37 -7.64 14.48
N MET A 176 -0.97 -6.92 13.53
CA MET A 176 -0.24 -6.32 12.41
C MET A 176 0.77 -5.28 12.90
N LEU A 177 0.36 -4.36 13.78
CA LEU A 177 1.23 -3.32 14.32
C LEU A 177 2.39 -3.90 15.16
N VAL A 178 2.11 -4.92 15.98
CA VAL A 178 3.15 -5.61 16.78
C VAL A 178 4.19 -6.26 15.87
N ARG A 179 3.77 -6.91 14.78
CA ARG A 179 4.70 -7.50 13.80
C ARG A 179 5.56 -6.44 13.13
N LYS A 180 4.94 -5.36 12.65
CA LYS A 180 5.68 -4.25 12.03
C LYS A 180 6.71 -3.64 12.98
N LEU A 181 6.36 -3.45 14.24
CA LEU A 181 7.29 -2.95 15.25
C LEU A 181 8.45 -3.92 15.49
N ALA A 182 8.16 -5.22 15.58
CA ALA A 182 9.19 -6.25 15.74
C ALA A 182 10.14 -6.27 14.53
N ASP A 183 9.60 -6.22 13.31
CA ASP A 183 10.39 -6.24 12.08
C ASP A 183 11.27 -4.98 11.95
N ALA A 184 10.73 -3.80 12.32
CA ALA A 184 11.49 -2.55 12.35
C ALA A 184 12.63 -2.60 13.39
N THR A 185 12.37 -3.14 14.59
CA THR A 185 13.39 -3.23 15.65
C THR A 185 14.50 -4.21 15.28
N LEU A 186 14.17 -5.32 14.59
CA LEU A 186 15.16 -6.30 14.14
C LEU A 186 16.03 -5.80 12.98
N ALA A 187 15.59 -4.76 12.26
CA ALA A 187 16.39 -4.12 11.23
C ALA A 187 17.45 -3.15 11.79
N GLU A 188 17.42 -2.81 13.09
CA GLU A 188 18.29 -1.81 13.73
C GLU A 188 19.60 -2.36 14.38
N GLU A 189 20.03 -3.61 14.13
CA GLU A 189 21.29 -4.11 14.72
C GLU A 189 22.57 -3.41 14.17
N PRO A 190 23.62 -3.22 15.01
CA PRO A 190 23.99 -1.91 15.51
C PRO A 190 25.09 -1.18 14.71
N VAL A 191 25.03 0.15 14.75
CA VAL A 191 26.17 1.03 14.42
C VAL A 191 27.34 0.66 15.33
N SER A 192 28.39 0.09 14.75
CA SER A 192 29.67 -0.13 15.42
C SER A 192 30.18 1.18 16.01
N GLU A 193 30.38 1.23 17.33
CA GLU A 193 31.10 2.32 17.98
C GLU A 193 32.47 2.53 17.29
N PRO A 194 32.90 3.78 17.03
CA PRO A 194 34.26 4.00 16.57
C PRO A 194 35.23 3.66 17.71
N ALA A 195 35.99 2.57 17.51
CA ALA A 195 37.16 2.27 18.31
C ALA A 195 38.19 3.41 18.15
N GLY A 196 38.41 4.18 19.21
CA GLY A 196 39.37 5.27 19.18
C GLY A 196 39.42 6.12 20.44
N ALA A 197 39.46 5.50 21.63
CA ALA A 197 39.91 6.19 22.82
C ALA A 197 41.44 6.36 22.76
N GLU A 198 41.93 7.50 22.27
CA GLU A 198 43.29 7.94 22.54
C GLU A 198 43.44 8.17 24.06
N GLN A 199 44.35 7.42 24.67
CA GLN A 199 44.70 7.50 26.08
C GLN A 199 45.35 8.85 26.42
N PRO A 200 45.11 9.44 27.61
CA PRO A 200 45.91 10.56 28.08
C PRO A 200 47.29 10.07 28.54
N VAL A 201 48.35 10.66 27.98
CA VAL A 201 49.74 10.48 28.42
C VAL A 201 49.85 11.01 29.86
N ALA A 202 50.17 10.12 30.80
CA ALA A 202 50.46 10.47 32.17
C ALA A 202 51.85 11.13 32.26
N GLU A 203 51.89 12.45 32.49
CA GLU A 203 53.09 13.13 32.97
C GLU A 203 53.40 12.69 34.41
N HIS A 204 54.61 12.17 34.63
CA HIS A 204 55.16 11.88 35.96
C HIS A 204 55.60 13.17 36.67
N PRO A 205 55.21 13.40 37.94
CA PRO A 205 55.94 14.28 38.84
C PRO A 205 56.74 13.44 39.84
N GLY A 206 58.07 13.61 39.90
CA GLY A 206 58.86 12.87 40.88
C GLY A 206 60.37 13.09 40.80
N GLY A 207 60.82 14.32 41.05
CA GLY A 207 62.23 14.67 41.11
C GLY A 207 62.55 15.60 42.28
N GLU A 208 62.47 15.10 43.51
CA GLU A 208 63.10 15.73 44.67
C GLU A 208 63.93 14.70 45.45
N LYS A 209 65.26 14.80 45.40
CA LYS A 209 66.14 14.54 46.55
C LYS A 209 67.36 15.47 46.52
N ARG A 210 67.55 16.12 47.67
CA ARG A 210 68.59 17.08 48.08
C ARG A 210 70.02 16.47 48.17
N ALA A 211 70.98 17.35 47.88
CA ALA A 211 72.25 17.63 48.58
C ALA A 211 73.28 16.52 48.87
N LYS A 212 74.47 16.67 48.28
CA LYS A 212 75.72 17.08 48.96
C LYS A 212 76.71 17.63 47.95
#